data_AF-A0A7C3MQF7-F1
#
_entry.id   AF-A0A7C3MQF7-F1
#
_cell.length_a   1.000
_cell.length_b   1.000
_cell.length_c   1.000
_cell.angle_alpha   90.00
_cell.angle_beta   90.00
_cell.angle_gamma   90.00
#
_symmetry.space_group_name_H-M   'P 1'
#
loop_
_entity.id
_entity.type
_entity.pdbx_description
1 polymer ?
#
loop_
_entity_poly.entity_id
_entity_poly.type
_entity_poly.pdbx_seq_one_letter_code
_entity_poly.pdbx_strand_id
1 'polypeptide(L)' 'MADSGEKTLSILMRLLVSLVLPAWGIVMLVLGLMYGAGWWIGTGVVVGLIGAVMFVGSPVIDLVTGRR' A
#
# COMPACT_ATOMS: atom_id res chain seq x y z
N MET A 1 16.13 23.97 -11.95
CA MET A 1 15.82 22.64 -12.54
C MET A 1 16.05 21.48 -11.56
N ALA A 2 16.67 21.67 -10.38
CA ALA A 2 16.82 20.62 -9.36
C ALA A 2 15.51 20.32 -8.56
N ASP A 3 14.64 21.32 -8.38
CA ASP A 3 13.43 21.25 -7.54
C ASP A 3 12.38 20.20 -7.98
N SER A 4 12.24 19.98 -9.30
CA SER A 4 11.27 19.03 -9.85
C SER A 4 11.67 17.58 -9.60
N GLY A 5 12.97 17.28 -9.56
CA GLY A 5 13.49 15.94 -9.29
C GLY A 5 13.22 15.50 -7.86
N GLU A 6 13.46 16.39 -6.88
CA GLU A 6 13.25 16.12 -5.46
C GLU A 6 11.76 15.96 -5.12
N LYS A 7 10.88 16.78 -5.70
CA LYS A 7 9.42 16.62 -5.54
C LYS A 7 8.92 15.30 -6.14
N THR A 8 9.39 14.93 -7.32
CA THR A 8 9.02 13.67 -7.97
C THR A 8 9.49 12.47 -7.16
N LEU A 9 10.73 12.51 -6.66
CA LEU A 9 11.29 11.49 -5.76
C LEU A 9 10.50 11.36 -4.46
N SER A 10 10.11 12.49 -3.85
CA SER A 10 9.31 12.50 -2.61
C SER A 10 7.94 11.86 -2.80
N ILE A 11 7.27 12.14 -3.93
CA ILE A 11 5.98 11.51 -4.29
C ILE A 11 6.16 10.01 -4.54
N LEU A 12 7.20 9.63 -5.28
CA LEU A 12 7.50 8.22 -5.56
C LEU A 12 7.80 7.44 -4.28
N MET A 13 8.55 8.03 -3.35
CA MET A 13 8.90 7.42 -2.07
C MET A 13 7.66 7.24 -1.19
N ARG A 14 6.75 8.23 -1.16
CA ARG A 14 5.44 8.07 -0.51
C ARG A 14 4.59 6.98 -1.15
N LEU A 15 4.62 6.87 -2.47
CA LEU A 15 3.86 5.86 -3.22
C LEU A 15 4.38 4.46 -2.88
N LEU A 16 5.70 4.25 -2.94
CA LEU A 16 6.36 3.02 -2.54
C LEU A 16 6.04 2.63 -1.09
N VAL A 17 6.15 3.57 -0.15
CA VAL A 17 5.83 3.33 1.27
C VAL A 17 4.35 2.99 1.44
N SER A 18 3.45 3.65 0.71
CA SER A 18 2.01 3.33 0.75
C SER A 18 1.69 1.96 0.15
N LEU A 19 2.51 1.49 -0.80
CA LEU A 19 2.32 0.20 -1.46
C LEU A 19 2.89 -0.98 -0.65
N VAL A 20 3.89 -0.72 0.20
CA VAL A 20 4.50 -1.72 1.09
C VAL A 20 3.47 -2.33 2.03
N LEU A 21 2.59 -1.53 2.63
CA LEU A 21 1.55 -2.02 3.55
C LEU A 21 0.56 -3.01 2.91
N PRO A 22 -0.11 -2.69 1.79
CA PRO A 22 -0.98 -3.63 1.10
C PRO A 22 -0.22 -4.83 0.54
N ALA A 23 1.00 -4.64 0.02
CA ALA A 23 1.84 -5.76 -0.42
C ALA A 23 2.17 -6.72 0.75
N TRP A 24 2.44 -6.18 1.94
CA TRP A 24 2.71 -6.97 3.15
C TRP A 24 1.46 -7.72 3.62
N GLY A 25 0.28 -7.12 3.52
CA GLY A 25 -1.00 -7.79 3.77
C GLY A 25 -1.18 -9.02 2.87
N ILE A 26 -0.85 -8.91 1.58
CA ILE A 26 -0.90 -10.03 0.63
C ILE A 26 0.09 -11.14 1.02
N VAL A 27 1.33 -10.78 1.41
CA VAL A 27 2.33 -11.76 1.86
C VAL A 27 1.84 -12.51 3.11
N MET A 28 1.25 -11.80 4.08
CA MET A 28 0.68 -12.44 5.27
C MET A 28 -0.49 -13.38 4.94
N LEU A 29 -1.34 -13.01 3.97
CA LEU A 29 -2.41 -13.90 3.48
C LEU A 29 -1.86 -15.18 2.84
N VAL A 30 -0.86 -15.05 1.98
CA VAL A 30 -0.22 -16.20 1.30
C VAL A 30 0.42 -17.12 2.34
N LEU A 31 1.20 -16.57 3.28
CA LEU A 31 1.81 -17.35 4.35
C LEU A 31 0.75 -17.99 5.25
N GLY A 32 -0.30 -17.26 5.62
CA GLY A 32 -1.39 -17.78 6.43
C GLY A 32 -2.11 -18.96 5.79
N LEU A 33 -2.34 -18.91 4.46
CA LEU A 33 -2.90 -20.01 3.68
C LEU A 33 -1.94 -21.20 3.60
N MET A 34 -0.63 -20.96 3.38
CA MET A 34 0.38 -22.03 3.29
C MET A 34 0.57 -22.78 4.59
N TYR A 35 0.57 -22.09 5.73
CA TYR A 35 0.78 -22.69 7.05
C TYR A 35 -0.51 -23.12 7.76
N GLY A 36 -1.69 -22.92 7.15
CA GLY A 36 -2.99 -23.23 7.76
C GLY A 36 -3.27 -22.41 9.03
N ALA A 37 -2.57 -21.30 9.22
CA ALA A 37 -2.63 -20.50 10.43
C ALA A 37 -3.71 -19.41 10.26
N GLY A 38 -4.93 -19.70 10.73
CA GLY A 38 -6.07 -18.78 10.63
C GLY A 38 -5.80 -17.38 11.21
N TRP A 39 -4.90 -17.28 12.19
CA TRP A 39 -4.46 -15.99 12.75
C TRP A 39 -3.75 -15.10 11.71
N TRP A 40 -2.88 -15.69 10.88
CA TRP A 40 -2.16 -14.98 9.81
C TRP A 40 -3.07 -14.56 8.66
N ILE A 41 -4.10 -15.36 8.38
CA ILE A 41 -5.13 -15.01 7.40
C ILE A 41 -5.92 -13.81 7.91
N GLY A 42 -6.38 -13.85 9.16
CA GLY A 42 -7.12 -12.74 9.77
C GLY A 42 -6.33 -11.44 9.79
N THR A 43 -5.06 -11.48 10.22
CA THR A 43 -4.18 -10.29 10.20
C THR A 43 -3.90 -9.81 8.78
N GLY A 44 -3.66 -10.72 7.83
CA GLY A 44 -3.46 -10.37 6.42
C GLY A 44 -4.67 -9.68 5.80
N VAL A 45 -5.90 -10.14 6.09
CA VAL A 45 -7.14 -9.48 5.63
C VAL A 45 -7.26 -8.07 6.21
N VAL A 46 -7.06 -7.91 7.52
CA VAL A 46 -7.18 -6.61 8.19
C VAL A 46 -6.13 -5.62 7.69
N VAL A 47 -4.87 -6.05 7.58
CA VAL A 47 -3.77 -5.21 7.08
C VAL A 47 -3.98 -4.87 5.60
N GLY A 48 -4.45 -5.82 4.79
CA GLY A 48 -4.79 -5.57 3.38
C GLY A 48 -5.92 -4.56 3.22
N LEU A 49 -6.97 -4.65 4.04
CA LEU A 49 -8.09 -3.69 4.07
C LEU A 49 -7.64 -2.29 4.51
N ILE A 50 -6.85 -2.19 5.58
CA ILE A 50 -6.30 -0.91 6.04
C ILE A 50 -5.40 -0.30 4.97
N GLY A 51 -4.54 -1.12 4.36
CA GLY A 51 -3.68 -0.71 3.24
C GLY A 51 -4.51 -0.19 2.07
N ALA A 52 -5.58 -0.89 1.68
CA ALA A 52 -6.48 -0.46 0.61
C ALA A 52 -7.22 0.85 0.94
N VAL A 53 -7.73 1.01 2.16
CA VAL A 53 -8.40 2.24 2.62
C VAL A 53 -7.42 3.42 2.65
N MET A 54 -6.21 3.20 3.18
CA MET A 54 -5.14 4.20 3.18
C MET A 54 -4.69 4.56 1.76
N PHE A 55 -4.68 3.58 0.85
CA PHE A 55 -4.35 3.81 -0.55
C PHE A 55 -5.45 4.65 -1.23
N VAL A 56 -6.73 4.29 -1.07
CA VAL A 56 -7.89 5.00 -1.64
C VAL A 56 -8.04 6.42 -1.07
N GLY A 57 -7.75 6.62 0.21
CA GLY A 57 -7.77 7.93 0.86
C GLY A 57 -6.51 8.77 0.61
N SER A 58 -5.49 8.21 -0.05
CA SER A 58 -4.24 8.93 -0.30
C SER A 58 -4.40 9.94 -1.44
N PRO A 59 -3.90 11.18 -1.29
CA PRO A 59 -3.87 12.17 -2.37
C PRO A 59 -3.10 11.69 -3.62
N VAL A 60 -2.32 10.62 -3.49
CA VAL A 60 -1.64 9.93 -4.59
C VAL A 60 -2.62 9.19 -5.51
N ILE A 61 -3.69 8.59 -4.97
CA ILE A 61 -4.73 7.97 -5.81
C ILE A 61 -5.52 9.03 -6.57
N ASP A 62 -5.74 10.21 -5.98
CA ASP A 62 -6.42 11.33 -6.65
C ASP A 62 -5.59 11.84 -7.86
N LEU A 63 -4.26 11.85 -7.72
CA LEU A 63 -3.32 12.15 -8.81
C LEU A 63 -3.27 11.06 -9.88
N VAL A 64 -3.28 9.78 -9.49
CA VAL A 64 -3.25 8.64 -10.42
C VAL A 64 -4.60 8.44 -11.13
N THR A 65 -5.71 8.72 -10.46
CA THR A 65 -7.08 8.58 -11.00
C THR A 65 -7.50 9.79 -11.84
N GLY A 66 -6.67 10.86 -11.87
CA GLY A 66 -6.93 12.04 -12.70
C GLY A 66 -8.13 12.86 -12.25
N ARG A 67 -8.39 12.95 -10.93
CA ARG A 67 -9.54 13.69 -10.39
C ARG A 67 -9.30 15.21 -10.22
N ARG A 68 -8.19 15.74 -10.74
CA ARG A 68 -7.90 17.17 -10.88
C ARG A 68 -7.08 17.45 -12.13
#